data_AF-D2RF93-F1
#
_entry.id   AF-D2RF93-F1
#
_cell.length_a   1.000
_cell.length_b   1.000
_cell.length_c   1.000
_cell.angle_alpha   90.00
_cell.angle_beta   90.00
_cell.angle_gamma   90.00
#
_symmetry.space_group_name_H-M   'P 1'
#
loop_
_entity.id
_entity.type
_entity.pdbx_description
1 polymer ?
#
loop_
_entity_poly.entity_id
_entity_poly.type
_entity_poly.pdbx_seq_one_letter_code
_entity_poly.pdbx_strand_id
1 'polypeptide(L)' 'MKRIISMTEFAKIIKCNEVRIYYCRHGQIPFKAKVRLYARVYFENGKRLGFFEWEGRKFCCPLGILRRVKNGQA' A
#
# COMPACT_ATOMS: atom_id res chain seq x y z
N MET A 1 -30.48 -13.09 -23.18
CA MET A 1 -30.02 -13.05 -21.78
C MET A 1 -28.87 -12.04 -21.67
N LYS A 2 -29.12 -10.87 -21.07
CA LYS A 2 -28.08 -9.86 -20.82
C LYS A 2 -27.29 -10.29 -19.58
N ARG A 3 -26.03 -10.68 -19.73
CA ARG A 3 -25.11 -10.85 -18.59
C ARG A 3 -24.88 -9.46 -17.99
N ILE A 4 -25.57 -9.15 -16.91
CA ILE A 4 -25.20 -8.05 -16.02
C ILE A 4 -23.95 -8.56 -15.30
N ILE A 5 -22.77 -8.28 -15.87
CA ILE A 5 -21.51 -8.49 -15.17
C ILE A 5 -21.50 -7.43 -14.08
N SER A 6 -21.78 -7.82 -12.83
CA SER A 6 -21.52 -6.93 -11.70
C SER A 6 -20.04 -6.56 -11.79
N MET A 7 -19.72 -5.30 -12.03
CA MET A 7 -18.36 -4.74 -12.07
C MET A 7 -17.72 -4.72 -10.69
N THR A 8 -17.80 -5.83 -9.96
CA THR A 8 -17.07 -6.01 -8.71
C THR A 8 -15.65 -6.37 -9.11
N GLU A 9 -14.81 -5.35 -9.35
CA GLU A 9 -13.37 -5.56 -9.49
C GLU A 9 -12.90 -6.37 -8.28
N PHE A 10 -12.57 -7.65 -8.48
CA PHE A 10 -12.15 -8.52 -7.39
C PHE A 10 -10.76 -8.06 -6.92
N ALA A 11 -10.72 -7.29 -5.84
CA ALA A 11 -9.48 -6.87 -5.21
C ALA A 11 -9.03 -7.93 -4.21
N LYS A 12 -7.84 -8.52 -4.42
CA LYS A 12 -7.21 -9.41 -3.43
C LYS A 12 -6.56 -8.56 -2.34
N ILE A 13 -7.07 -8.67 -1.12
CA ILE A 13 -6.54 -7.98 0.07
C ILE A 13 -5.68 -8.94 0.88
N ILE A 14 -4.45 -8.54 1.19
CA ILE A 14 -3.52 -9.28 2.05
C ILE A 14 -3.20 -8.40 3.26
N LYS A 15 -3.64 -8.82 4.45
CA LYS A 15 -3.23 -8.20 5.72
C LYS A 15 -1.76 -8.52 5.99
N CYS A 16 -1.02 -7.56 6.53
CA CYS A 16 0.38 -7.73 6.91
C CYS A 16 0.72 -6.80 8.08
N ASN A 17 1.95 -6.87 8.59
CA ASN A 17 2.46 -5.93 9.59
C ASN A 17 3.94 -5.71 9.30
N GLU A 18 4.24 -4.77 8.40
CA GLU A 18 5.60 -4.53 7.91
C GLU A 18 6.00 -3.08 8.07
N VAL A 19 7.25 -2.84 8.45
CA VAL A 19 7.84 -1.51 8.35
C VAL A 19 8.31 -1.28 6.92
N ARG A 20 7.88 -0.17 6.33
CA ARG A 20 8.26 0.29 5.00
C ARG A 20 8.83 1.70 5.08
N ILE A 21 9.56 2.10 4.05
CA ILE A 21 10.01 3.47 3.86
C ILE A 21 9.14 4.13 2.80
N TYR A 22 8.58 5.29 3.11
CA TYR A 22 7.75 6.08 2.19
C TYR A 22 8.61 6.90 1.23
N TYR A 23 8.53 6.61 -0.07
CA TYR A 23 9.30 7.30 -1.13
C TYR A 23 8.40 8.16 -2.04
N CYS A 24 7.75 9.17 -1.49
CA CYS A 24 7.14 10.26 -2.28
C CYS A 24 7.68 11.60 -1.77
N ARG A 25 8.13 12.46 -2.69
CA ARG A 25 8.69 13.79 -2.33
C ARG A 25 7.62 14.88 -2.20
N HIS A 26 6.45 14.68 -2.80
CA HIS A 26 5.35 15.65 -2.84
C HIS A 26 4.12 15.16 -2.06
N GLY A 27 4.30 14.23 -1.13
CA GLY A 27 3.24 13.68 -0.31
C GLY A 27 3.05 14.43 1.01
N GLN A 28 1.97 14.11 1.72
CA GLN A 28 1.70 14.61 3.08
C GLN A 28 2.65 14.03 4.14
N ILE A 29 3.40 12.99 3.78
CA ILE A 29 4.30 12.26 4.66
C ILE A 29 5.74 12.60 4.27
N PRO A 30 6.64 12.86 5.23
CA PRO A 30 8.02 13.16 4.94
C PRO A 30 8.70 12.10 4.06
N PHE A 31 9.51 12.55 3.11
CA PHE A 31 10.30 11.66 2.27
C PHE A 31 11.22 10.79 3.13
N LYS A 32 11.24 9.48 2.88
CA LYS A 32 11.93 8.45 3.66
C LYS A 32 11.40 8.20 5.07
N ALA A 33 10.19 8.65 5.41
CA ALA A 33 9.56 8.28 6.69
C ALA A 33 9.39 6.74 6.81
N LYS A 34 9.64 6.20 8.01
CA LYS A 34 9.28 4.83 8.37
C LYS A 34 7.77 4.78 8.63
N VAL A 35 7.08 3.86 7.97
CA VAL A 35 5.64 3.68 8.07
C VAL A 35 5.28 2.23 8.29
N ARG A 36 4.13 1.97 8.91
CA ARG A 36 3.64 0.61 9.18
C ARG A 36 2.61 0.20 8.13
N LEU A 37 3.01 -0.59 7.15
CA LEU A 37 2.12 -1.19 6.16
C LEU A 37 1.30 -2.30 6.84
N TYR A 38 -0.02 -2.16 6.84
CA TYR A 38 -0.93 -3.12 7.47
C TYR A 38 -1.78 -3.91 6.45
N ALA A 39 -1.91 -3.43 5.21
CA ALA A 39 -2.56 -4.20 4.14
C ALA A 39 -1.99 -3.87 2.76
N ARG A 40 -2.02 -4.86 1.88
CA ARG A 40 -1.73 -4.74 0.45
C ARG A 40 -2.97 -5.12 -0.33
N VAL A 41 -3.28 -4.36 -1.37
CA VAL A 41 -4.42 -4.62 -2.25
C VAL A 41 -3.92 -4.78 -3.68
N TYR A 42 -4.30 -5.89 -4.30
CA TYR A 42 -3.95 -6.25 -5.66
C TYR A 42 -5.23 -6.27 -6.50
N PHE A 43 -5.28 -5.42 -7.51
CA PHE A 43 -6.38 -5.34 -8.46
C PHE A 43 -6.06 -6.16 -9.71
N GLU A 44 -7.08 -6.68 -10.38
CA GLU A 44 -6.90 -7.48 -11.62
C GLU A 44 -6.25 -6.67 -12.76
N ASN A 45 -6.46 -5.36 -12.79
CA ASN A 45 -5.82 -4.44 -13.74
C ASN A 45 -4.31 -4.19 -13.46
N GLY A 46 -3.72 -4.90 -12.50
CA GLY A 46 -2.30 -4.77 -12.15
C GLY A 46 -1.97 -3.62 -11.19
N LYS A 47 -2.94 -2.78 -10.82
CA LYS A 47 -2.76 -1.76 -9.78
C LYS A 47 -2.51 -2.42 -8.44
N ARG A 48 -1.60 -1.85 -7.66
CA ARG A 48 -1.21 -2.33 -6.33
C ARG A 48 -1.22 -1.19 -5.35
N LEU A 49 -1.99 -1.29 -4.28
CA LEU A 49 -2.05 -0.30 -3.21
C LEU A 49 -1.50 -0.86 -1.90
N GLY A 50 -0.87 0.01 -1.11
CA GLY A 50 -0.54 -0.25 0.29
C GLY A 50 -1.37 0.65 1.19
N PHE A 51 -1.98 0.07 2.20
CA PHE A 51 -2.63 0.79 3.30
C PHE A 51 -1.75 0.74 4.53
N PHE A 52 -1.43 1.90 5.08
CA PHE A 52 -0.39 2.02 6.07
C PHE A 52 -0.68 3.12 7.08
N GLU A 53 0.04 3.08 8.19
CA GLU A 53 -0.07 4.02 9.29
C GLU A 53 1.24 4.79 9.45
N TRP A 54 1.11 6.09 9.71
CA TRP A 54 2.21 6.98 10.07
C TRP A 54 1.68 7.97 11.12
N GLU A 55 2.36 8.06 12.26
CA GLU A 55 1.97 8.93 13.39
C GLU A 55 0.50 8.78 13.82
N GLY A 56 0.01 7.53 13.89
CA GLY A 56 -1.37 7.21 14.29
C GLY A 56 -2.45 7.52 13.24
N ARG A 57 -2.07 8.07 12.07
CA ARG A 57 -2.98 8.36 10.96
C ARG A 57 -2.87 7.30 9.87
N LYS A 58 -4.00 7.01 9.21
CA LYS A 58 -4.11 6.00 8.15
C LYS A 58 -4.03 6.64 6.77
N PHE A 59 -3.27 6.01 5.89
CA PHE A 59 -3.02 6.47 4.53
C PHE A 59 -3.05 5.31 3.54
N CYS A 60 -3.17 5.63 2.25
CA CYS A 60 -2.98 4.68 1.17
C CYS A 60 -2.16 5.30 0.03
N CYS A 61 -1.39 4.48 -0.67
CA CYS A 61 -0.65 4.89 -1.86
C CYS A 61 -0.33 3.68 -2.76
N PRO A 62 0.10 3.90 -4.02
CA PRO A 62 0.71 2.85 -4.83
C PRO A 62 1.80 2.10 -4.06
N LEU A 63 1.73 0.77 -4.06
CA LEU A 63 2.63 -0.06 -3.25
C LEU A 63 4.11 0.12 -3.62
N GLY A 64 4.40 0.52 -4.87
CA GLY A 64 5.76 0.83 -5.34
C GLY A 64 6.42 2.02 -4.65
N ILE A 65 5.63 2.91 -4.03
CA ILE A 65 6.14 4.02 -3.21
C ILE A 65 6.68 3.50 -1.86
N LEU A 66 6.17 2.37 -1.36
CA LEU A 66 6.53 1.81 -0.07
C LEU A 66 7.65 0.77 -0.19
N ARG A 67 8.90 1.21 -0.03
CA ARG A 67 10.07 0.32 -0.15
C ARG A 67 10.24 -0.53 1.11
N ARG A 68 10.66 -1.78 0.94
CA ARG A 68 11.02 -2.67 2.07
C ARG A 68 12.21 -2.08 2.81
N VAL A 69 12.17 -2.13 4.14
CA VAL A 69 13.37 -1.97 4.95
C VAL A 69 14.19 -3.24 4.76
N LYS A 70 15.43 -3.14 4.26
CA LYS A 70 16.36 -4.27 4.31
C LYS A 70 16.81 -4.41 5.76
N ASN A 71 16.52 -5.53 6.41
CA ASN A 71 17.16 -5.86 7.69
C ASN A 71 18.65 -6.05 7.39
N GLY A 72 19.49 -5.11 7.82
CA GLY A 72 20.92 -5.14 7.52
C GLY A 72 21.72 -3.88 7.82
N GLN A 73 21.25 -2.98 8.70
CA GLN A 73 22.11 -1.95 9.31
C GLN A 73 21.67 -1.79 10.77
N ALA A 74 22.46 -2.41 11.64
CA ALA A 74 22.64 -2.01 13.03
C ALA A 74 23.34 -0.64 13.07
#